data_AF-A0A814I162-F1
#
_entry.id   AF-A0A814I162-F1
#
_cell.length_a   1.000
_cell.length_b   1.000
_cell.length_c   1.000
_cell.angle_alpha   90.00
_cell.angle_beta   90.00
_cell.angle_gamma   90.00
#
_symmetry.space_group_name_H-M   'P 1'
#
loop_
_entity.id
_entity.type
_entity.pdbx_description
1 polymer ?
#
loop_
_entity_poly.entity_id
_entity_poly.type
_entity_poly.pdbx_seq_one_letter_code
_entity_poly.pdbx_strand_id
1 'polypeptide(L)'
;NKKLYISGIHYGGVSLHYVDSNSDLRVFTLACQAYDYETQQSKNIRAFVERILDEFGLSLSDDVYIVTDNENKMTCAFKSNVQRIGCSAHYLNKILEHGFKKKDINCDELQSLFKSVHELVTHVRKCHKQSLLSVNVQSYCKTRFNGSYLMMNSVLNVFNELSNVISDDQKLNYLTISRDELQLVCLYLKHFDDVIERMGAEKKPTLHLVIPYKQLLINRSAINDDDTTHTTPLKKFIAKHVIDYWVLQDVHYLATMLHPNLVICRNTNVQDKTKTKDGNLVKPASSKTELDLYLCDETKIEKETNILNYWKLNETQYPILAQLAKQILCIPATSTAIERLFPYSGNTITNRRTRLETGRVNHLLFIQRNLSTLREISPPADEEFSKRKNSLQSTSSTPQSSPTKRQRTDFVGEKEENMDGNNDND
;
A
#
# COMPACT_ATOMS: atom_id res chain seq x y z
N ASN A 1 -2.43 -43.02 2.27
CA ASN A 1 -3.03 -41.78 1.70
C ASN A 1 -3.24 -40.69 2.75
N LYS A 2 -2.15 -40.07 3.23
CA LYS A 2 -2.25 -38.78 3.95
C LYS A 2 -2.23 -37.68 2.90
N LYS A 3 -3.37 -37.03 2.66
CA LYS A 3 -3.41 -35.79 1.87
C LYS A 3 -2.60 -34.75 2.63
N LEU A 4 -1.40 -34.41 2.15
CA LEU A 4 -0.67 -33.21 2.54
C LEU A 4 -1.57 -32.01 2.16
N TYR A 5 -2.22 -31.43 3.15
CA TYR A 5 -2.75 -30.08 3.03
C TYR A 5 -1.54 -29.15 3.06
N ILE A 6 -1.16 -28.61 1.89
CA ILE A 6 -0.19 -27.51 1.83
C ILE A 6 -0.88 -26.31 2.49
N SER A 7 -0.54 -26.01 3.74
CA SER A 7 -0.86 -24.73 4.37
C SER A 7 -0.30 -23.61 3.46
N GLY A 8 -1.08 -22.54 3.27
CA GLY A 8 -0.78 -21.49 2.29
C GLY A 8 0.68 -21.04 2.32
N ILE A 9 1.25 -20.80 1.13
CA ILE A 9 2.60 -20.25 1.02
C ILE A 9 2.56 -18.79 1.50
N HIS A 10 3.32 -18.46 2.55
CA HIS A 10 3.47 -17.09 3.02
C HIS A 10 4.69 -16.43 2.39
N TYR A 11 4.56 -15.14 2.05
CA TYR A 11 5.64 -14.36 1.46
C TYR A 11 6.13 -13.32 2.46
N GLY A 12 7.46 -13.19 2.53
CA GLY A 12 8.16 -12.17 3.29
C GLY A 12 8.94 -11.29 2.32
N GLY A 13 8.93 -9.99 2.58
CA GLY A 13 9.62 -9.00 1.77
C GLY A 13 10.48 -8.08 2.62
N VAL A 14 11.68 -7.79 2.15
CA VAL A 14 12.57 -6.78 2.74
C VAL A 14 13.01 -5.81 1.64
N SER A 15 12.85 -4.51 1.89
CA SER A 15 13.32 -3.43 1.01
C SER A 15 14.06 -2.37 1.80
N LEU A 16 15.19 -1.91 1.28
CA LEU A 16 15.95 -0.78 1.79
C LEU A 16 15.43 0.52 1.18
N HIS A 17 15.23 1.53 2.01
CA HIS A 17 14.82 2.88 1.60
C HIS A 17 15.91 3.87 2.01
N TYR A 18 16.39 4.66 1.07
CA TYR A 18 17.48 5.61 1.30
C TYR A 18 17.40 6.79 0.34
N VAL A 19 18.02 7.91 0.69
CA VAL A 19 18.23 9.02 -0.25
C VAL A 19 19.63 8.91 -0.84
N ASP A 20 19.74 8.98 -2.16
CA ASP A 20 21.04 8.94 -2.85
C ASP A 20 21.75 10.30 -2.86
N SER A 21 22.93 10.35 -3.49
CA SER A 21 23.72 11.58 -3.62
C SER A 21 23.04 12.67 -4.47
N ASN A 22 22.03 12.33 -5.26
CA ASN A 22 21.24 13.29 -6.02
C ASN A 22 20.03 13.84 -5.24
N SER A 23 19.87 13.44 -3.98
CA SER A 23 18.68 13.69 -3.16
C SER A 23 17.42 13.01 -3.69
N ASP A 24 17.57 11.91 -4.44
CA ASP A 24 16.45 11.11 -4.90
C ASP A 24 16.15 9.98 -3.91
N LEU A 25 14.87 9.78 -3.63
CA LEU A 25 14.43 8.64 -2.83
C LEU A 25 14.57 7.35 -3.64
N ARG A 26 15.36 6.41 -3.13
CA ARG A 26 15.60 5.10 -3.72
C ARG A 26 15.00 4.00 -2.85
N VAL A 27 14.40 3.03 -3.52
CA VAL A 27 13.91 1.79 -2.92
C VAL A 27 14.65 0.64 -3.58
N PHE A 28 15.36 -0.15 -2.79
CA PHE A 28 16.08 -1.33 -3.24
C PHE A 28 15.47 -2.57 -2.59
N THR A 29 14.92 -3.48 -3.39
CA THR A 29 14.29 -4.70 -2.88
C THR A 29 15.38 -5.73 -2.58
N LEU A 30 15.59 -6.09 -1.31
CA LEU A 30 16.58 -7.09 -0.92
C LEU A 30 16.05 -8.51 -1.16
N ALA A 31 14.79 -8.76 -0.78
CA ALA A 31 14.16 -10.05 -0.99
C ALA A 31 12.64 -9.93 -1.09
N CYS A 32 12.02 -10.81 -1.87
CA CYS A 32 10.59 -11.07 -1.86
C CYS A 32 10.40 -12.58 -2.10
N GLN A 33 10.33 -13.36 -1.02
CA GLN A 33 10.41 -14.81 -1.10
C GLN A 33 9.40 -15.49 -0.19
N ALA A 34 9.00 -16.71 -0.59
CA ALA A 34 8.23 -17.58 0.25
C ALA A 34 9.04 -17.96 1.51
N TYR A 35 8.41 -17.96 2.68
CA TYR A 35 8.99 -18.49 3.91
C TYR A 35 7.96 -19.36 4.63
N ASP A 36 8.44 -20.39 5.33
CA ASP A 36 7.59 -21.45 5.89
C ASP A 36 6.68 -20.93 7.03
N TYR A 37 5.41 -21.30 6.96
CA TYR A 37 4.35 -20.88 7.87
C TYR A 37 4.42 -21.56 9.24
N GLU A 38 4.93 -22.80 9.31
CA GLU A 38 4.90 -23.60 10.54
C GLU A 38 5.75 -23.00 11.68
N THR A 39 6.40 -21.87 11.43
CA THR A 39 7.29 -21.18 12.36
C THR A 39 7.00 -19.68 12.51
N GLN A 40 5.78 -19.15 12.30
CA GLN A 40 5.44 -17.71 12.47
C GLN A 40 5.53 -17.13 13.91
N GLN A 41 6.48 -17.60 14.71
CA GLN A 41 6.92 -16.93 15.92
C GLN A 41 7.72 -15.67 15.53
N SER A 42 7.61 -14.62 16.34
CA SER A 42 8.34 -13.37 16.17
C SER A 42 9.85 -13.56 15.95
N LYS A 43 10.45 -14.56 16.59
CA LYS A 43 11.88 -14.91 16.45
C LYS A 43 12.26 -15.30 15.02
N ASN A 44 11.42 -16.07 14.33
CA ASN A 44 11.73 -16.56 12.99
C ASN A 44 11.54 -15.47 11.93
N ILE A 45 10.59 -14.56 12.15
CA ILE A 45 10.44 -13.34 11.34
C ILE A 45 11.70 -12.48 11.46
N ARG A 46 12.20 -12.27 12.69
CA ARG A 46 13.43 -11.51 12.90
C ARG A 46 14.62 -12.18 12.23
N ALA A 47 14.83 -13.48 12.46
CA ALA A 47 15.92 -14.25 11.86
C ALA A 47 15.87 -14.25 10.32
N PHE A 48 14.67 -14.29 9.74
CA PHE A 48 14.48 -14.15 8.30
C PHE A 48 15.01 -12.80 7.78
N VAL A 49 14.66 -11.70 8.46
CA VAL A 49 15.11 -10.36 8.06
C VAL A 49 16.61 -10.20 8.29
N GLU A 50 17.14 -10.62 9.45
CA GLU A 50 18.57 -10.52 9.77
C GLU A 50 19.41 -11.30 8.76
N ARG A 51 19.02 -12.53 8.39
CA ARG A 51 19.72 -13.29 7.35
C ARG A 51 19.77 -12.56 6.00
N ILE A 52 18.68 -11.92 5.59
CA ILE A 52 18.64 -11.14 4.35
C ILE A 52 19.54 -9.91 4.46
N LEU A 53 19.58 -9.24 5.61
CA LEU A 53 20.47 -8.10 5.81
C LEU A 53 21.94 -8.54 5.77
N ASP A 54 22.27 -9.66 6.41
CA ASP A 54 23.63 -10.22 6.46
C ASP A 54 24.14 -10.57 5.05
N GLU A 55 23.29 -11.08 4.15
CA GLU A 55 23.62 -11.35 2.74
C GLU A 55 24.12 -10.09 1.99
N PHE A 56 23.74 -8.89 2.45
CA PHE A 56 24.15 -7.60 1.90
C PHE A 56 25.15 -6.85 2.80
N GLY A 57 25.67 -7.48 3.86
CA GLY A 57 26.56 -6.84 4.82
C GLY A 57 25.89 -5.75 5.65
N LEU A 58 24.57 -5.84 5.84
CA LEU A 58 23.77 -4.91 6.64
C LEU A 58 23.36 -5.57 7.96
N SER A 59 23.07 -4.76 8.97
CA SER A 59 22.58 -5.24 10.27
C SER A 59 21.54 -4.29 10.85
N LEU A 60 20.69 -4.79 11.74
CA LEU A 60 19.81 -3.95 12.55
C LEU A 60 20.62 -3.24 13.65
N SER A 61 20.26 -1.99 13.94
CA SER A 61 20.80 -1.19 15.05
C SER A 61 19.75 -0.20 15.55
N ASP A 62 19.98 0.42 16.72
CA ASP A 62 19.07 1.43 17.28
C ASP A 62 18.98 2.74 16.46
N ASP A 63 19.87 2.91 15.48
CA ASP A 63 19.88 4.04 14.53
C ASP A 63 19.09 3.74 13.25
N VAL A 64 18.62 2.50 13.07
CA VAL A 64 17.88 2.06 11.89
C VAL A 64 16.38 2.04 12.18
N TYR A 65 15.60 2.54 11.22
CA TYR A 65 14.15 2.42 11.24
C TYR A 65 13.67 1.22 10.43
N ILE A 66 12.71 0.47 10.98
CA ILE A 66 12.00 -0.60 10.27
C ILE A 66 10.50 -0.33 10.28
N VAL A 67 9.89 -0.34 9.08
CA VAL A 67 8.45 -0.14 8.91
C VAL A 67 7.80 -1.50 8.66
N THR A 68 6.87 -1.89 9.54
CA THR A 68 6.22 -3.20 9.47
C THR A 68 4.71 -3.09 9.66
N ASP A 69 3.99 -4.13 9.29
CA ASP A 69 2.58 -4.26 9.63
C ASP A 69 2.37 -4.25 11.18
N ASN A 70 1.15 -3.97 11.62
CA ASN A 70 0.81 -3.82 13.04
C ASN A 70 0.29 -5.11 13.69
N GLU A 71 0.66 -6.29 13.19
CA GLU A 71 0.37 -7.56 13.85
C GLU A 71 1.31 -7.80 15.03
N ASN A 72 0.80 -8.43 16.10
CA ASN A 72 1.57 -8.65 17.33
C ASN A 72 2.91 -9.36 17.08
N LYS A 73 2.94 -10.32 16.14
CA LYS A 73 4.17 -11.02 15.75
C LYS A 73 5.25 -10.09 15.19
N MET A 74 4.87 -9.08 14.39
CA MET A 74 5.81 -8.09 13.84
C MET A 74 6.30 -7.16 14.95
N THR A 75 5.39 -6.69 15.81
CA THR A 75 5.75 -5.88 16.98
C THR A 75 6.73 -6.62 17.89
N CYS A 76 6.48 -7.90 18.18
CA CYS A 76 7.37 -8.70 19.01
C CYS A 76 8.72 -9.02 18.34
N ALA A 77 8.78 -9.12 17.01
CA ALA A 77 10.01 -9.42 16.26
C ALA A 77 11.01 -8.25 16.30
N PHE A 78 10.50 -7.02 16.25
CA PHE A 78 11.31 -5.80 16.14
C PHE A 78 11.11 -4.88 17.35
N LYS A 79 11.00 -5.47 18.55
CA LYS A 79 10.80 -4.72 19.81
C LYS A 79 12.07 -4.07 20.37
N SER A 80 13.24 -4.50 19.90
CA SER A 80 14.55 -4.10 20.45
C SER A 80 15.61 -4.14 19.35
N ASN A 81 16.68 -3.36 19.52
CA ASN A 81 17.80 -3.27 18.58
C ASN A 81 17.32 -2.92 17.15
N VAL A 82 16.44 -1.91 17.07
CA VAL A 82 15.87 -1.26 15.87
C VAL A 82 14.70 -0.34 16.28
N GLN A 83 14.52 0.77 15.59
CA GLN A 83 13.35 1.65 15.75
C GLN A 83 12.18 1.17 14.87
N ARG A 84 11.19 0.52 15.47
CA ARG A 84 10.01 0.03 14.73
C ARG A 84 8.93 1.10 14.57
N ILE A 85 8.55 1.35 13.32
CA ILE A 85 7.38 2.15 12.93
C ILE A 85 6.27 1.23 12.44
N GLY A 86 5.04 1.51 12.88
CA GLY A 86 3.85 0.80 12.44
C GLY A 86 3.30 1.32 11.11
N CYS A 87 2.91 0.42 10.21
CA CYS A 87 2.37 0.78 8.90
C CYS A 87 1.05 1.56 9.00
N SER A 88 1.03 2.78 8.46
CA SER A 88 -0.16 3.65 8.48
C SER A 88 -1.35 3.06 7.72
N ALA A 89 -1.11 2.42 6.57
CA ALA A 89 -2.16 1.76 5.80
C ALA A 89 -2.80 0.60 6.58
N HIS A 90 -2.02 -0.12 7.39
CA HIS A 90 -2.56 -1.20 8.21
C HIS A 90 -3.42 -0.68 9.38
N TYR A 91 -3.04 0.44 10.00
CA TYR A 91 -3.92 1.10 10.99
C TYR A 91 -5.27 1.46 10.37
N LEU A 92 -5.27 2.13 9.22
CA LEU A 92 -6.49 2.55 8.53
C LEU A 92 -7.37 1.38 8.10
N ASN A 93 -6.79 0.33 7.53
CA ASN A 93 -7.55 -0.85 7.12
C ASN A 93 -8.16 -1.60 8.32
N LYS A 94 -7.45 -1.69 9.45
CA LYS A 94 -8.00 -2.27 10.68
C LYS A 94 -9.17 -1.45 11.23
N ILE A 95 -9.06 -0.11 11.22
CA ILE A 95 -10.15 0.77 11.63
C ILE A 95 -11.39 0.52 10.77
N LEU A 96 -11.26 0.54 9.44
CA LEU A 96 -12.37 0.27 8.54
C LEU A 96 -12.94 -1.14 8.72
N GLU A 97 -12.08 -2.17 8.84
CA GLU A 97 -12.53 -3.54 9.07
C GLU A 97 -13.34 -3.68 10.36
N HIS A 98 -12.92 -3.02 11.44
CA HIS A 98 -13.67 -3.00 12.69
C HIS A 98 -15.05 -2.39 12.47
N GLY A 99 -15.13 -1.21 11.84
CA GLY A 99 -16.40 -0.53 11.56
C GLY A 99 -17.40 -1.40 10.76
N PHE A 100 -16.91 -2.15 9.78
CA PHE A 100 -17.77 -2.98 8.91
C PHE A 100 -18.13 -4.37 9.45
N LYS A 101 -17.42 -4.89 10.46
CA LYS A 101 -17.58 -6.32 10.84
C LYS A 101 -17.77 -6.57 12.33
N LYS A 102 -17.39 -5.65 13.21
CA LYS A 102 -17.42 -5.92 14.65
C LYS A 102 -18.83 -5.62 15.20
N LYS A 103 -19.43 -6.63 15.84
CA LYS A 103 -20.84 -6.63 16.30
C LYS A 103 -21.17 -5.58 17.36
N ASP A 104 -20.20 -5.18 18.17
CA ASP A 104 -20.42 -4.26 19.31
C ASP A 104 -20.26 -2.78 18.92
N ILE A 105 -20.53 -2.45 17.65
CA ILE A 105 -20.41 -1.10 17.14
C ILE A 105 -21.79 -0.67 16.66
N ASN A 106 -22.22 0.53 17.08
CA ASN A 106 -23.43 1.19 16.63
C ASN A 106 -23.29 1.62 15.16
N CYS A 107 -23.27 0.66 14.22
CA CYS A 107 -23.09 0.83 12.77
C CYS A 107 -23.91 -0.23 12.00
N ASP A 108 -25.01 -0.73 12.55
CA ASP A 108 -25.72 -1.91 12.04
C ASP A 108 -26.20 -1.75 10.59
N GLU A 109 -26.73 -0.58 10.23
CA GLU A 109 -27.19 -0.26 8.88
C GLU A 109 -26.02 -0.31 7.87
N LEU A 110 -24.88 0.28 8.23
CA LEU A 110 -23.66 0.23 7.43
C LEU A 110 -23.14 -1.20 7.26
N GLN A 111 -23.14 -1.99 8.33
CA GLN A 111 -22.69 -3.38 8.30
C GLN A 111 -23.61 -4.23 7.43
N SER A 112 -24.92 -3.99 7.50
CA SER A 112 -25.92 -4.60 6.62
C SER A 112 -25.67 -4.24 5.16
N LEU A 113 -25.49 -2.96 4.83
CA LEU A 113 -25.16 -2.49 3.49
C LEU A 113 -23.87 -3.16 2.96
N PHE A 114 -22.80 -3.16 3.76
CA PHE A 114 -21.53 -3.78 3.39
C PHE A 114 -21.68 -5.29 3.12
N LYS A 115 -22.44 -5.99 3.97
CA LYS A 115 -22.73 -7.42 3.82
C LYS A 115 -23.51 -7.69 2.52
N SER A 116 -24.56 -6.94 2.24
CA SER A 116 -25.36 -7.08 1.02
C SER A 116 -24.52 -6.87 -0.24
N VAL A 117 -23.68 -5.83 -0.27
CA VAL A 117 -22.74 -5.60 -1.38
C VAL A 117 -21.74 -6.76 -1.52
N HIS A 118 -21.20 -7.26 -0.42
CA HIS A 118 -20.25 -8.37 -0.42
C HIS A 118 -20.86 -9.66 -0.98
N GLU A 119 -22.07 -10.00 -0.55
CA GLU A 119 -22.80 -11.18 -1.02
C GLU A 119 -23.16 -11.06 -2.50
N LEU A 120 -23.57 -9.86 -2.95
CA LEU A 120 -23.85 -9.58 -4.34
C LEU A 120 -22.62 -9.81 -5.23
N VAL A 121 -21.48 -9.21 -4.88
CA VAL A 121 -20.23 -9.41 -5.63
C VAL A 121 -19.84 -10.88 -5.67
N THR A 122 -19.96 -11.57 -4.54
CA THR A 122 -19.68 -13.00 -4.44
C THR A 122 -20.58 -13.81 -5.37
N HIS A 123 -21.86 -13.47 -5.45
CA HIS A 123 -22.83 -14.14 -6.30
C HIS A 123 -22.53 -13.93 -7.80
N VAL A 124 -22.36 -12.68 -8.23
CA VAL A 124 -22.04 -12.34 -9.64
C VAL A 124 -20.79 -13.08 -10.11
N ARG A 125 -19.79 -13.23 -9.23
CA ARG A 125 -18.56 -13.98 -9.49
C ARG A 125 -18.80 -15.48 -9.60
N LYS A 126 -19.55 -16.07 -8.67
CA LYS A 126 -19.86 -17.52 -8.65
C LYS A 126 -20.69 -17.95 -9.85
N CYS A 127 -21.60 -17.10 -10.32
CA CYS A 127 -22.43 -17.39 -11.49
C CYS A 127 -21.73 -17.06 -12.82
N HIS A 128 -20.46 -16.65 -12.80
CA HIS A 128 -19.68 -16.27 -13.99
C HIS A 128 -20.35 -15.18 -14.84
N LYS A 129 -21.17 -14.32 -14.22
CA LYS A 129 -21.91 -13.26 -14.92
C LYS A 129 -21.16 -11.92 -15.02
N GLN A 130 -19.89 -11.88 -14.57
CA GLN A 130 -19.07 -10.66 -14.64
C GLN A 130 -18.89 -10.16 -16.08
N SER A 131 -18.85 -11.05 -17.07
CA SER A 131 -18.73 -10.71 -18.49
C SER A 131 -19.93 -9.97 -19.06
N LEU A 132 -21.08 -9.97 -18.35
CA LEU A 132 -22.28 -9.24 -18.74
C LEU A 132 -22.27 -7.78 -18.26
N LEU A 133 -21.28 -7.40 -17.46
CA LEU A 133 -21.12 -6.05 -16.93
C LEU A 133 -20.08 -5.27 -17.73
N SER A 134 -20.23 -3.96 -17.82
CA SER A 134 -19.28 -3.06 -18.46
C SER A 134 -17.91 -3.07 -17.78
N VAL A 135 -17.87 -3.27 -16.46
CA VAL A 135 -16.65 -3.36 -15.65
C VAL A 135 -16.74 -4.53 -14.68
N ASN A 136 -15.61 -5.22 -14.47
CA ASN A 136 -15.52 -6.30 -13.50
C ASN A 136 -15.71 -5.80 -12.06
N VAL A 137 -16.68 -6.38 -11.35
CA VAL A 137 -16.82 -6.18 -9.90
C VAL A 137 -15.61 -6.74 -9.14
N GLN A 138 -15.16 -6.01 -8.12
CA GLN A 138 -14.00 -6.36 -7.32
C GLN A 138 -14.44 -7.05 -6.03
N SER A 139 -13.91 -8.25 -5.77
CA SER A 139 -14.11 -8.93 -4.49
C SER A 139 -13.41 -8.19 -3.37
N TYR A 140 -14.06 -8.10 -2.20
CA TYR A 140 -13.40 -7.62 -1.00
C TYR A 140 -12.16 -8.46 -0.69
N CYS A 141 -11.02 -7.77 -0.53
CA CYS A 141 -9.76 -8.37 -0.17
C CYS A 141 -9.27 -7.74 1.13
N LYS A 142 -9.29 -8.50 2.22
CA LYS A 142 -8.87 -8.03 3.55
C LYS A 142 -7.41 -7.55 3.56
N THR A 143 -6.55 -8.22 2.79
CA THR A 143 -5.12 -7.91 2.70
C THR A 143 -4.82 -6.76 1.76
N ARG A 144 -5.82 -6.24 1.02
CA ARG A 144 -5.70 -5.01 0.24
C ARG A 144 -6.32 -3.87 1.03
N PHE A 145 -5.48 -2.90 1.43
CA PHE A 145 -5.86 -1.82 2.35
C PHE A 145 -7.04 -0.95 1.88
N ASN A 146 -7.35 -0.94 0.59
CA ASN A 146 -8.46 -0.18 -0.01
C ASN A 146 -9.65 -1.10 -0.40
N GLY A 147 -9.65 -2.35 0.07
CA GLY A 147 -10.56 -3.40 -0.41
C GLY A 147 -12.04 -3.08 -0.21
N SER A 148 -12.41 -2.40 0.88
CA SER A 148 -13.80 -2.01 1.14
C SER A 148 -14.32 -1.00 0.11
N TYR A 149 -13.59 0.10 -0.09
CA TYR A 149 -13.93 1.13 -1.08
C TYR A 149 -14.00 0.54 -2.48
N LEU A 150 -12.98 -0.22 -2.88
CA LEU A 150 -12.89 -0.78 -4.23
C LEU A 150 -14.04 -1.74 -4.55
N MET A 151 -14.46 -2.57 -3.59
CA MET A 151 -15.63 -3.43 -3.76
C MET A 151 -16.90 -2.61 -3.95
N MET A 152 -17.19 -1.69 -3.01
CA MET A 152 -18.41 -0.89 -3.03
C MET A 152 -18.49 0.02 -4.26
N ASN A 153 -17.39 0.69 -4.62
CA ASN A 153 -17.31 1.54 -5.80
C ASN A 153 -17.44 0.73 -7.11
N SER A 154 -16.91 -0.50 -7.15
CA SER A 154 -17.09 -1.36 -8.33
C SER A 154 -18.54 -1.75 -8.57
N VAL A 155 -19.34 -1.94 -7.50
CA VAL A 155 -20.78 -2.19 -7.58
C VAL A 155 -21.52 -0.92 -7.97
N LEU A 156 -21.16 0.24 -7.39
CA LEU A 156 -21.75 1.52 -7.73
C LEU A 156 -21.61 1.86 -9.22
N ASN A 157 -20.45 1.58 -9.82
CA ASN A 157 -20.18 1.85 -11.25
C ASN A 157 -21.08 1.05 -12.20
N VAL A 158 -21.50 -0.15 -11.80
CA VAL A 158 -22.33 -1.04 -12.63
C VAL A 158 -23.76 -1.15 -12.09
N PHE A 159 -24.16 -0.27 -11.17
CA PHE A 159 -25.37 -0.44 -10.37
C PHE A 159 -26.63 -0.67 -11.22
N ASN A 160 -26.78 0.11 -12.30
CA ASN A 160 -27.94 0.03 -13.19
C ASN A 160 -27.96 -1.26 -14.03
N GLU A 161 -26.79 -1.84 -14.31
CA GLU A 161 -26.64 -3.06 -15.12
C GLU A 161 -26.94 -4.33 -14.31
N LEU A 162 -26.81 -4.28 -12.97
CA LEU A 162 -27.04 -5.42 -12.08
C LEU A 162 -28.45 -5.98 -12.19
N SER A 163 -29.43 -5.13 -12.50
CA SER A 163 -30.83 -5.52 -12.74
C SER A 163 -31.00 -6.52 -13.89
N ASN A 164 -30.09 -6.51 -14.87
CA ASN A 164 -30.09 -7.42 -16.03
C ASN A 164 -29.33 -8.73 -15.74
N VAL A 165 -28.52 -8.74 -14.68
CA VAL A 165 -27.62 -9.84 -14.33
C VAL A 165 -28.21 -10.74 -13.24
N ILE A 166 -29.03 -10.17 -12.36
CA ILE A 166 -29.63 -10.83 -11.20
C ILE A 166 -31.04 -11.35 -11.56
N SER A 167 -31.35 -12.59 -11.20
CA SER A 167 -32.67 -13.21 -11.45
C SER A 167 -33.78 -12.53 -10.64
N ASP A 168 -35.05 -12.60 -11.06
CA ASP A 168 -36.15 -11.90 -10.37
C ASP A 168 -36.32 -12.30 -8.89
N ASP A 169 -36.17 -13.58 -8.55
CA ASP A 169 -36.18 -14.06 -7.15
C ASP A 169 -35.02 -13.49 -6.30
N GLN A 170 -33.92 -13.12 -6.97
CA GLN A 170 -32.74 -12.56 -6.32
C GLN A 170 -32.81 -11.05 -6.22
N LYS A 171 -33.58 -10.37 -7.09
CA LYS A 171 -33.82 -8.93 -6.99
C LYS A 171 -34.38 -8.60 -5.61
N LEU A 172 -35.32 -9.37 -5.07
CA LEU A 172 -35.89 -9.13 -3.73
C LEU A 172 -34.85 -9.07 -2.60
N ASN A 173 -33.75 -9.83 -2.69
CA ASN A 173 -32.67 -9.83 -1.69
C ASN A 173 -31.66 -8.68 -1.87
N TYR A 174 -31.50 -8.15 -3.09
CA TYR A 174 -30.51 -7.13 -3.42
C TYR A 174 -31.12 -5.73 -3.69
N LEU A 175 -32.44 -5.63 -3.88
CA LEU A 175 -33.21 -4.39 -4.07
C LEU A 175 -33.21 -3.48 -2.84
N THR A 176 -32.75 -3.96 -1.69
CA THR A 176 -32.59 -3.19 -0.46
C THR A 176 -31.37 -2.27 -0.47
N ILE A 177 -30.43 -2.45 -1.40
CA ILE A 177 -29.27 -1.56 -1.52
C ILE A 177 -29.72 -0.26 -2.20
N SER A 178 -29.82 0.83 -1.43
CA SER A 178 -30.03 2.16 -2.01
C SER A 178 -28.77 2.62 -2.76
N ARG A 179 -28.95 3.01 -4.03
CA ARG A 179 -27.86 3.57 -4.85
C ARG A 179 -27.29 4.85 -4.21
N ASP A 180 -28.16 5.70 -3.67
CA ASP A 180 -27.76 6.98 -3.11
C ASP A 180 -26.99 6.79 -1.80
N GLU A 181 -27.40 5.85 -0.95
CA GLU A 181 -26.66 5.50 0.27
C GLU A 181 -25.30 4.88 -0.06
N LEU A 182 -25.26 3.96 -1.04
CA LEU A 182 -24.01 3.38 -1.53
C LEU A 182 -23.07 4.47 -2.06
N GLN A 183 -23.60 5.44 -2.80
CA GLN A 183 -22.85 6.58 -3.32
C GLN A 183 -22.28 7.45 -2.21
N LEU A 184 -23.06 7.80 -1.19
CA LEU A 184 -22.61 8.60 -0.05
C LEU A 184 -21.52 7.88 0.77
N VAL A 185 -21.69 6.58 1.02
CA VAL A 185 -20.67 5.78 1.69
C VAL A 185 -19.39 5.70 0.84
N CYS A 186 -19.50 5.46 -0.47
CA CYS A 186 -18.34 5.44 -1.37
C CYS A 186 -17.61 6.79 -1.41
N LEU A 187 -18.35 7.91 -1.45
CA LEU A 187 -17.80 9.26 -1.46
C LEU A 187 -16.95 9.50 -0.19
N TYR A 188 -17.44 9.06 0.96
CA TYR A 188 -16.71 9.18 2.21
C TYR A 188 -15.49 8.24 2.27
N LEU A 189 -15.65 6.96 1.89
CA LEU A 189 -14.56 5.97 1.88
C LEU A 189 -13.44 6.33 0.90
N LYS A 190 -13.75 7.09 -0.16
CA LYS A 190 -12.74 7.60 -1.11
C LYS A 190 -11.64 8.39 -0.39
N HIS A 191 -11.94 9.10 0.69
CA HIS A 191 -10.91 9.81 1.46
C HIS A 191 -9.84 8.87 2.04
N PHE A 192 -10.20 7.65 2.43
CA PHE A 192 -9.25 6.65 2.89
C PHE A 192 -8.44 6.09 1.73
N ASP A 193 -9.07 5.83 0.59
CA ASP A 193 -8.41 5.36 -0.64
C ASP A 193 -7.34 6.36 -1.08
N ASP A 194 -7.70 7.65 -1.19
CA ASP A 194 -6.80 8.75 -1.56
C ASP A 194 -5.62 8.85 -0.59
N VAL A 195 -5.86 8.74 0.72
CA VAL A 195 -4.83 8.81 1.77
C VAL A 195 -3.87 7.63 1.69
N ILE A 196 -4.39 6.41 1.57
CA ILE A 196 -3.58 5.19 1.48
C ILE A 196 -2.77 5.18 0.19
N GLU A 197 -3.34 5.62 -0.93
CA GLU A 197 -2.63 5.73 -2.21
C GLU A 197 -1.44 6.70 -2.10
N ARG A 198 -1.68 7.90 -1.55
CA ARG A 198 -0.64 8.91 -1.40
C ARG A 198 0.46 8.51 -0.41
N MET A 199 0.11 7.92 0.73
CA MET A 199 1.10 7.41 1.70
C MET A 199 1.83 6.15 1.19
N GLY A 200 1.26 5.45 0.21
CA GLY A 200 1.85 4.30 -0.47
C GLY A 200 2.74 4.64 -1.67
N ALA A 201 3.13 5.91 -1.83
CA ALA A 201 4.07 6.33 -2.87
C ALA A 201 5.49 5.83 -2.57
N GLU A 202 6.17 5.30 -3.59
CA GLU A 202 7.53 4.72 -3.45
C GLU A 202 8.65 5.68 -3.86
N LYS A 203 8.35 6.69 -4.70
CA LYS A 203 9.35 7.61 -5.29
C LYS A 203 9.33 9.00 -4.68
N LYS A 204 8.55 9.20 -3.63
CA LYS A 204 8.43 10.48 -2.91
C LYS A 204 8.40 10.18 -1.42
N PRO A 205 8.98 11.05 -0.57
CA PRO A 205 8.81 10.94 0.88
C PRO A 205 7.34 10.91 1.28
N THR A 206 7.00 10.09 2.27
CA THR A 206 5.60 9.92 2.70
C THR A 206 5.40 10.05 4.20
N LEU A 207 6.43 9.89 5.05
CA LEU A 207 6.27 9.92 6.50
C LEU A 207 5.70 11.24 7.03
N HIS A 208 6.12 12.36 6.43
CA HIS A 208 5.64 13.71 6.76
C HIS A 208 4.14 13.93 6.46
N LEU A 209 3.51 13.04 5.68
CA LEU A 209 2.10 13.12 5.34
C LEU A 209 1.20 12.47 6.41
N VAL A 210 1.76 11.68 7.32
CA VAL A 210 0.99 10.89 8.31
C VAL A 210 0.16 11.78 9.22
N ILE A 211 0.78 12.82 9.82
CA ILE A 211 0.07 13.72 10.76
C ILE A 211 -1.00 14.55 10.03
N PRO A 212 -0.68 15.24 8.89
CA PRO A 212 -1.70 15.94 8.12
C PRO A 212 -2.87 15.06 7.69
N TYR A 213 -2.61 13.81 7.26
CA TYR A 213 -3.69 12.91 6.86
C TYR A 213 -4.49 12.36 8.02
N LYS A 214 -3.86 12.10 9.17
CA LYS A 214 -4.60 11.79 10.40
C LYS A 214 -5.58 12.93 10.72
N GLN A 215 -5.12 14.18 10.70
CA GLN A 215 -5.98 15.34 10.94
C GLN A 215 -7.05 15.51 9.85
N LEU A 216 -6.71 15.29 8.58
CA LEU A 216 -7.65 15.36 7.47
C LEU A 216 -8.81 14.39 7.67
N LEU A 217 -8.53 13.12 8.00
CA LEU A 217 -9.56 12.12 8.21
C LEU A 217 -10.45 12.44 9.42
N ILE A 218 -9.88 12.99 10.50
CA ILE A 218 -10.66 13.49 11.64
C ILE A 218 -11.62 14.60 11.17
N ASN A 219 -11.10 15.60 10.46
CA ASN A 219 -11.90 16.73 9.96
C ASN A 219 -13.00 16.26 8.98
N ARG A 220 -12.71 15.30 8.11
CA ARG A 220 -13.69 14.72 7.18
C ARG A 220 -14.74 13.84 7.86
N SER A 221 -14.50 13.48 9.11
CA SER A 221 -15.44 12.72 9.94
C SER A 221 -16.31 13.63 10.83
N ALA A 222 -16.26 14.95 10.63
CA ALA A 222 -17.25 15.85 11.18
C ALA A 222 -18.66 15.50 10.65
N ILE A 223 -19.64 15.55 11.55
CA ILE A 223 -21.04 15.28 11.22
C ILE A 223 -21.65 16.52 10.58
N ASN A 224 -22.35 16.32 9.47
CA ASN A 224 -22.99 17.35 8.68
C ASN A 224 -24.49 17.04 8.53
N ASP A 225 -25.28 18.03 8.13
CA ASP A 225 -26.73 17.88 7.94
C ASP A 225 -27.11 16.88 6.83
N ASP A 226 -26.24 16.70 5.83
CA ASP A 226 -26.42 15.75 4.74
C ASP A 226 -26.07 14.29 5.11
N ASP A 227 -25.65 14.04 6.36
CA ASP A 227 -25.29 12.69 6.78
C ASP A 227 -26.52 11.80 6.98
N THR A 228 -26.38 10.55 6.53
CA THR A 228 -27.43 9.54 6.59
C THR A 228 -27.31 8.68 7.84
N THR A 229 -28.28 7.78 8.03
CA THR A 229 -28.22 6.67 8.98
C THR A 229 -26.98 5.79 8.77
N HIS A 230 -26.40 5.76 7.55
CA HIS A 230 -25.20 4.99 7.23
C HIS A 230 -23.90 5.79 7.47
N THR A 231 -23.85 7.07 7.08
CA THR A 231 -22.61 7.87 7.18
C THR A 231 -22.38 8.47 8.56
N THR A 232 -23.45 8.82 9.29
CA THR A 232 -23.32 9.39 10.65
C THR A 232 -22.60 8.44 11.60
N PRO A 233 -23.00 7.16 11.74
CA PRO A 233 -22.35 6.27 12.70
C PRO A 233 -20.94 5.88 12.25
N LEU A 234 -20.73 5.73 10.94
CA LEU A 234 -19.41 5.49 10.35
C LEU A 234 -18.43 6.62 10.70
N LYS A 235 -18.83 7.88 10.47
CA LYS A 235 -18.02 9.06 10.80
C LYS A 235 -17.72 9.15 12.28
N LYS A 236 -18.72 8.97 13.17
CA LYS A 236 -18.52 8.95 14.63
C LYS A 236 -17.52 7.86 15.05
N PHE A 237 -17.70 6.66 14.51
CA PHE A 237 -16.82 5.52 14.78
C PHE A 237 -15.37 5.84 14.35
N ILE A 238 -15.19 6.32 13.13
CA ILE A 238 -13.86 6.65 12.57
C ILE A 238 -13.20 7.79 13.33
N ALA A 239 -13.91 8.89 13.60
CA ALA A 239 -13.34 10.04 14.29
C ALA A 239 -12.70 9.61 15.62
N LYS A 240 -13.39 8.74 16.37
CA LYS A 240 -12.88 8.13 17.59
C LYS A 240 -11.70 7.19 17.33
N HIS A 241 -11.85 6.23 16.42
CA HIS A 241 -10.87 5.17 16.24
C HIS A 241 -9.59 5.62 15.55
N VAL A 242 -9.63 6.65 14.70
CA VAL A 242 -8.42 7.27 14.13
C VAL A 242 -7.57 7.90 15.22
N ILE A 243 -8.19 8.55 16.20
CA ILE A 243 -7.49 9.13 17.35
C ILE A 243 -6.86 8.02 18.20
N ASP A 244 -7.67 7.03 18.58
CA ASP A 244 -7.30 5.99 19.56
C ASP A 244 -6.31 4.95 19.02
N TYR A 245 -6.41 4.56 17.74
CA TYR A 245 -5.67 3.40 17.19
C TYR A 245 -4.53 3.77 16.25
N TRP A 246 -4.58 4.91 15.56
CA TRP A 246 -3.47 5.30 14.66
C TRP A 246 -2.35 5.92 15.49
N VAL A 247 -1.43 5.09 15.95
CA VAL A 247 -0.33 5.50 16.83
C VAL A 247 0.68 6.35 16.06
N LEU A 248 1.01 7.52 16.61
CA LEU A 248 2.10 8.38 16.17
C LEU A 248 3.33 8.18 17.06
N GLN A 249 4.49 8.46 16.50
CA GLN A 249 5.80 8.41 17.16
C GLN A 249 6.57 9.69 16.80
N ASP A 250 7.57 10.06 17.60
CA ASP A 250 8.35 11.31 17.44
C ASP A 250 8.88 11.52 16.02
N VAL A 251 9.32 10.45 15.36
CA VAL A 251 9.78 10.48 13.96
C VAL A 251 8.74 11.01 12.97
N HIS A 252 7.44 10.80 13.23
CA HIS A 252 6.36 11.37 12.41
C HIS A 252 6.25 12.89 12.59
N TYR A 253 6.48 13.38 13.81
CA TYR A 253 6.50 14.81 14.12
C TYR A 253 7.73 15.46 13.49
N LEU A 254 8.90 14.83 13.63
CA LEU A 254 10.14 15.28 12.97
C LEU A 254 9.97 15.37 11.46
N ALA A 255 9.45 14.31 10.82
CA ALA A 255 9.20 14.31 9.38
C ALA A 255 8.25 15.45 8.96
N THR A 256 7.19 15.69 9.73
CA THR A 256 6.24 16.78 9.48
C THR A 256 6.87 18.15 9.67
N MET A 257 7.70 18.33 10.71
CA MET A 257 8.42 19.58 10.97
C MET A 257 9.42 19.90 9.86
N LEU A 258 10.04 18.89 9.24
CA LEU A 258 10.95 19.06 8.12
C LEU A 258 10.25 19.51 6.82
N HIS A 259 8.93 19.62 6.81
CA HIS A 259 8.18 20.14 5.66
C HIS A 259 7.89 21.64 5.83
N PRO A 260 8.42 22.53 4.97
CA PRO A 260 8.29 24.00 5.12
C PRO A 260 6.83 24.49 5.19
N ASN A 261 5.92 23.86 4.44
CA ASN A 261 4.51 24.22 4.50
C ASN A 261 3.83 23.86 5.83
N LEU A 262 4.36 22.90 6.59
CA LEU A 262 3.74 22.30 7.77
C LEU A 262 4.38 22.74 9.09
N VAL A 263 5.37 23.64 9.06
CA VAL A 263 5.94 24.24 10.27
C VAL A 263 4.89 25.11 10.98
N ILE A 264 4.42 24.66 12.15
CA ILE A 264 3.38 25.32 12.95
C ILE A 264 3.97 26.35 13.92
N CYS A 265 5.18 26.11 14.45
CA CYS A 265 5.87 27.01 15.36
C CYS A 265 6.56 28.16 14.60
N ARG A 266 5.76 29.08 14.06
CA ARG A 266 6.25 30.42 13.73
C ARG A 266 6.34 31.18 15.05
N ASN A 267 7.54 31.43 15.54
CA ASN A 267 7.79 32.16 16.78
C ASN A 267 7.00 33.49 16.84
N THR A 268 5.83 33.52 17.47
CA THR A 268 5.14 34.75 17.84
C THR A 268 5.48 35.20 19.26
N ASN A 269 6.27 34.42 20.01
CA ASN A 269 6.57 34.69 21.43
C ASN A 269 8.06 34.56 21.79
N VAL A 270 8.96 35.03 20.92
CA VAL A 270 10.30 35.48 21.35
C VAL A 270 10.26 37.01 21.51
N GLN A 271 9.34 37.50 22.35
CA GLN A 271 9.64 38.71 23.09
C GLN A 271 10.27 38.27 24.39
N ASP A 272 11.60 38.38 24.44
CA ASP A 272 12.40 38.35 25.66
C ASP A 272 11.71 39.19 26.74
N LYS A 273 11.01 38.52 27.66
CA LYS A 273 10.74 39.07 28.99
C LYS A 273 11.90 38.69 29.91
N THR A 274 13.09 39.22 29.65
CA THR A 274 14.14 39.34 30.65
C THR A 274 14.14 40.77 31.19
N LYS A 275 13.16 41.10 32.04
CA LYS A 275 13.32 42.19 33.01
C LYS A 275 13.79 41.58 34.32
N THR A 276 15.10 41.54 34.52
CA THR A 276 15.67 41.47 35.87
C THR A 276 15.59 42.86 36.49
N LYS A 277 15.30 42.94 37.78
CA LYS A 277 15.14 44.19 38.53
C LYS A 277 16.45 44.94 38.82
N ASP A 278 17.58 44.43 38.38
CA ASP A 278 18.88 45.08 38.51
C ASP A 278 19.40 45.42 37.11
N GLY A 279 19.62 46.72 36.88
CA GLY A 279 19.93 47.34 35.58
C GLY A 279 21.30 47.01 35.00
N ASN A 280 21.64 45.73 34.88
CA ASN A 280 22.78 45.27 34.10
C ASN A 280 22.31 44.68 32.77
N LEU A 281 22.81 45.27 31.67
CA LEU A 281 22.66 44.76 30.30
C LEU A 281 23.39 43.42 30.18
N VAL A 282 22.67 42.32 30.38
CA VAL A 282 23.11 41.01 29.91
C VAL A 282 22.96 41.03 28.39
N LYS A 283 24.07 40.96 27.65
CA LYS A 283 24.04 40.72 26.20
C LYS A 283 23.30 39.40 25.97
N PRO A 284 22.28 39.33 25.08
CA PRO A 284 21.65 38.06 24.79
C PRO A 284 22.68 37.17 24.09
N ALA A 285 23.16 36.16 24.82
CA ALA A 285 23.97 35.10 24.27
C ALA A 285 23.03 34.07 23.64
N SER A 286 22.92 34.08 22.32
CA SER A 286 22.76 32.87 21.50
C SER A 286 22.79 33.26 20.01
N SER A 287 23.86 32.91 19.32
CA SER A 287 23.86 32.80 17.86
C SER A 287 22.71 31.88 17.44
N LYS A 288 21.75 32.38 16.64
CA LYS A 288 20.62 31.57 16.16
C LYS A 288 21.12 30.26 15.56
N THR A 289 20.57 29.14 16.04
CA THR A 289 20.89 27.82 15.49
C THR A 289 20.25 27.64 14.11
N GLU A 290 20.70 26.61 13.39
CA GLU A 290 20.10 26.22 12.11
C GLU A 290 18.58 25.97 12.24
N LEU A 291 18.17 25.32 13.33
CA LEU A 291 16.77 25.07 13.65
C LEU A 291 16.01 26.38 13.90
N ASP A 292 16.57 27.33 14.64
CA ASP A 292 15.92 28.63 14.87
C ASP A 292 15.71 29.39 13.56
N LEU A 293 16.68 29.33 12.65
CA LEU A 293 16.59 29.95 11.34
C LEU A 293 15.51 29.28 10.48
N TYR A 294 15.48 27.95 10.44
CA TYR A 294 14.46 27.19 9.70
C TYR A 294 13.04 27.41 10.24
N LEU A 295 12.86 27.43 11.56
CA LEU A 295 11.54 27.67 12.18
C LEU A 295 11.02 29.09 11.97
N CYS A 296 11.92 30.06 11.70
CA CYS A 296 11.55 31.43 11.33
C CYS A 296 11.39 31.64 9.82
N ASP A 297 11.73 30.63 8.98
CA ASP A 297 11.60 30.74 7.54
C ASP A 297 10.13 30.65 7.11
N GLU A 298 9.65 31.68 6.41
CA GLU A 298 8.28 31.75 5.90
C GLU A 298 8.12 31.14 4.50
N THR A 299 9.22 30.66 3.90
CA THR A 299 9.25 30.07 2.57
C THR A 299 8.24 28.93 2.45
N LYS A 300 7.40 29.02 1.41
CA LYS A 300 6.45 27.96 1.04
C LYS A 300 6.88 27.31 -0.25
N ILE A 301 6.72 26.00 -0.29
CA ILE A 301 6.94 25.19 -1.49
C ILE A 301 5.60 24.88 -2.14
N GLU A 302 5.58 24.71 -3.47
CA GLU A 302 4.39 24.23 -4.17
C GLU A 302 3.98 22.84 -3.67
N LYS A 303 2.69 22.51 -3.73
CA LYS A 303 2.14 21.29 -3.12
C LYS A 303 2.68 20.00 -3.74
N GLU A 304 3.06 20.04 -5.02
CA GLU A 304 3.50 18.89 -5.79
C GLU A 304 5.02 18.68 -5.75
N THR A 305 5.76 19.66 -5.20
CA THR A 305 7.21 19.67 -5.12
C THR A 305 7.72 18.54 -4.23
N ASN A 306 8.76 17.85 -4.71
CA ASN A 306 9.46 16.87 -3.88
C ASN A 306 10.24 17.60 -2.78
N ILE A 307 9.87 17.37 -1.52
CA ILE A 307 10.51 17.94 -0.33
C ILE A 307 12.03 17.69 -0.27
N LEU A 308 12.55 16.58 -0.82
CA LEU A 308 13.99 16.34 -0.88
C LEU A 308 14.73 17.35 -1.77
N ASN A 309 14.05 17.89 -2.80
CA ASN A 309 14.63 18.94 -3.64
C ASN A 309 14.76 20.25 -2.87
N TYR A 310 13.79 20.57 -1.99
CA TYR A 310 13.92 21.73 -1.10
C TYR A 310 15.16 21.59 -0.21
N TRP A 311 15.34 20.45 0.43
CA TRP A 311 16.51 20.21 1.30
C TRP A 311 17.83 20.21 0.52
N LYS A 312 17.84 19.72 -0.72
CA LYS A 312 19.01 19.81 -1.62
C LYS A 312 19.38 21.25 -1.93
N LEU A 313 18.40 22.08 -2.27
CA LEU A 313 18.63 23.49 -2.63
C LEU A 313 19.10 24.33 -1.43
N ASN A 314 18.65 23.98 -0.23
CA ASN A 314 18.97 24.71 0.99
C ASN A 314 20.07 24.04 1.84
N GLU A 315 20.79 23.04 1.31
CA GLU A 315 21.82 22.29 2.04
C GLU A 315 22.98 23.18 2.51
N THR A 316 23.29 24.25 1.78
CA THR A 316 24.31 25.24 2.17
C THR A 316 23.88 26.10 3.35
N GLN A 317 22.59 26.40 3.45
CA GLN A 317 22.00 27.20 4.53
C GLN A 317 21.69 26.34 5.77
N TYR A 318 21.28 25.09 5.53
CA TYR A 318 20.83 24.15 6.54
C TYR A 318 21.55 22.79 6.41
N PRO A 319 22.87 22.72 6.68
CA PRO A 319 23.65 21.51 6.46
C PRO A 319 23.23 20.34 7.37
N ILE A 320 22.95 20.59 8.66
CA ILE A 320 22.63 19.52 9.62
C ILE A 320 21.19 19.03 9.42
N LEU A 321 20.25 19.95 9.23
CA LEU A 321 18.85 19.64 8.97
C LEU A 321 18.66 19.00 7.59
N ALA A 322 19.41 19.40 6.56
CA ALA A 322 19.36 18.73 5.27
C ALA A 322 19.83 17.27 5.38
N GLN A 323 20.87 17.00 6.17
CA GLN A 323 21.32 15.63 6.43
C GLN A 323 20.30 14.83 7.25
N LEU A 324 19.73 15.43 8.29
CA LEU A 324 18.63 14.82 9.05
C LEU A 324 17.41 14.55 8.16
N ALA A 325 17.08 15.49 7.26
CA ALA A 325 15.96 15.35 6.34
C ALA A 325 16.15 14.16 5.40
N LYS A 326 17.35 13.94 4.88
CA LYS A 326 17.67 12.75 4.07
C LYS A 326 17.43 11.45 4.85
N GLN A 327 17.77 11.41 6.15
CA GLN A 327 17.58 10.23 7.01
C GLN A 327 16.12 9.98 7.41
N ILE A 328 15.36 11.03 7.70
CA ILE A 328 13.99 10.91 8.20
C ILE A 328 12.97 10.78 7.06
N LEU A 329 13.16 11.53 5.96
CA LEU A 329 12.21 11.57 4.86
C LEU A 329 12.31 10.36 3.92
N CYS A 330 13.37 9.54 4.01
CA CYS A 330 13.41 8.27 3.30
C CYS A 330 12.53 7.19 3.92
N ILE A 331 12.13 7.35 5.18
CA ILE A 331 11.31 6.38 5.87
C ILE A 331 9.92 6.38 5.22
N PRO A 332 9.40 5.22 4.77
CA PRO A 332 8.07 5.17 4.19
C PRO A 332 7.00 5.20 5.28
N ALA A 333 5.86 5.85 5.01
CA ALA A 333 4.70 5.82 5.92
C ALA A 333 4.02 4.43 5.99
N THR A 334 4.33 3.54 5.03
CA THR A 334 3.65 2.25 4.88
C THR A 334 4.62 1.13 4.46
N SER A 335 4.34 -0.10 4.88
CA SER A 335 5.03 -1.32 4.43
C SER A 335 4.50 -1.87 3.09
N THR A 336 3.51 -1.21 2.49
CA THR A 336 2.66 -1.78 1.43
C THR A 336 3.36 -1.95 0.07
N ALA A 337 4.44 -1.22 -0.17
CA ALA A 337 5.19 -1.26 -1.43
C ALA A 337 5.64 -2.68 -1.79
N ILE A 338 6.21 -3.39 -0.82
CA ILE A 338 6.69 -4.75 -1.02
C ILE A 338 5.56 -5.78 -0.96
N GLU A 339 4.50 -5.52 -0.20
CA GLU A 339 3.35 -6.42 -0.09
C GLU A 339 2.57 -6.52 -1.40
N ARG A 340 2.56 -5.46 -2.22
CA ARG A 340 2.01 -5.48 -3.59
C ARG A 340 2.71 -6.50 -4.50
N LEU A 341 3.90 -6.98 -4.13
CA LEU A 341 4.64 -8.00 -4.88
C LEU A 341 4.19 -9.42 -4.59
N PHE A 342 3.62 -9.67 -3.42
CA PHE A 342 3.28 -11.03 -2.99
C PHE A 342 2.33 -11.76 -3.95
N PRO A 343 1.30 -11.12 -4.55
CA PRO A 343 0.46 -11.79 -5.53
C PRO A 343 1.21 -12.18 -6.82
N TYR A 344 2.21 -11.41 -7.24
CA TYR A 344 3.03 -11.74 -8.42
C TYR A 344 3.94 -12.94 -8.12
N SER A 345 4.56 -12.97 -6.94
CA SER A 345 5.33 -14.13 -6.47
C SER A 345 4.43 -15.36 -6.34
N GLY A 346 3.25 -15.21 -5.74
CA GLY A 346 2.22 -16.24 -5.60
C GLY A 346 1.76 -16.79 -6.94
N ASN A 347 1.33 -15.94 -7.87
CA ASN A 347 0.79 -16.36 -9.17
C ASN A 347 1.84 -17.02 -10.07
N THR A 348 3.11 -16.62 -9.95
CA THR A 348 4.21 -17.23 -10.72
C THR A 348 4.59 -18.61 -10.18
N ILE A 349 4.48 -18.80 -8.86
CA ILE A 349 4.83 -20.06 -8.18
C ILE A 349 3.65 -21.06 -8.17
N THR A 350 2.40 -20.60 -8.14
CA THR A 350 1.21 -21.44 -7.89
C THR A 350 0.39 -21.82 -9.13
N ASN A 351 0.55 -21.17 -10.28
CA ASN A 351 -0.24 -21.53 -11.47
C ASN A 351 0.28 -22.83 -12.10
N ARG A 352 -0.62 -23.80 -12.31
CA ARG A 352 -0.43 -25.14 -12.92
C ARG A 352 0.30 -25.17 -14.29
N ARG A 353 0.66 -24.03 -14.88
CA ARG A 353 1.25 -23.91 -16.23
C ARG A 353 2.59 -23.15 -16.30
N THR A 354 3.12 -22.62 -15.19
CA THR A 354 4.43 -21.94 -15.15
C THR A 354 5.29 -22.51 -14.04
N ARG A 355 6.03 -23.58 -14.32
CA ARG A 355 6.84 -24.27 -13.30
C ARG A 355 8.23 -23.65 -13.19
N LEU A 356 8.29 -22.36 -12.82
CA LEU A 356 9.54 -21.72 -12.42
C LEU A 356 9.86 -22.11 -10.98
N GLU A 357 11.09 -22.54 -10.72
CA GLU A 357 11.57 -22.83 -9.38
C GLU A 357 11.53 -21.57 -8.50
N THR A 358 11.16 -21.71 -7.23
CA THR A 358 11.01 -20.60 -6.27
C THR A 358 12.24 -19.69 -6.23
N GLY A 359 13.45 -20.26 -6.25
CA GLY A 359 14.70 -19.49 -6.30
C GLY A 359 14.82 -18.61 -7.56
N ARG A 360 14.41 -19.13 -8.73
CA ARG A 360 14.42 -18.37 -9.98
C ARG A 360 13.40 -17.24 -9.99
N VAL A 361 12.22 -17.45 -9.40
CA VAL A 361 11.20 -16.40 -9.26
C VAL A 361 11.72 -15.27 -8.37
N ASN A 362 12.37 -15.61 -7.25
CA ASN A 362 12.98 -14.61 -6.37
C ASN A 362 14.05 -13.79 -7.10
N HIS A 363 14.94 -14.43 -7.87
CA HIS A 363 15.95 -13.74 -8.67
C HIS A 363 15.33 -12.84 -9.74
N LEU A 364 14.28 -13.30 -10.44
CA LEU A 364 13.59 -12.49 -11.45
C LEU A 364 12.94 -11.25 -10.83
N LEU A 365 12.26 -11.41 -9.68
CA LEU A 365 11.65 -10.29 -8.96
C LEU A 365 12.69 -9.29 -8.46
N PHE A 366 13.80 -9.80 -7.92
CA PHE A 366 14.94 -8.99 -7.48
C PHE A 366 15.49 -8.17 -8.65
N ILE A 367 15.80 -8.81 -9.78
CA ILE A 367 16.30 -8.12 -10.98
C ILE A 367 15.28 -7.11 -11.50
N GLN A 368 14.01 -7.50 -11.62
CA GLN A 368 12.95 -6.63 -12.14
C GLN A 368 12.79 -5.37 -11.29
N ARG A 369 12.82 -5.51 -9.96
CA ARG A 369 12.62 -4.39 -9.02
C ARG A 369 13.83 -3.48 -8.92
N ASN A 370 15.03 -4.07 -9.00
CA ASN A 370 16.27 -3.32 -8.88
C ASN A 370 16.87 -2.93 -10.24
N LEU A 371 16.18 -3.18 -11.36
CA LEU A 371 16.75 -3.06 -12.71
C LEU A 371 17.36 -1.68 -12.99
N SER A 372 16.71 -0.60 -12.54
CA SER A 372 17.26 0.75 -12.71
C SER A 372 18.56 0.92 -11.94
N THR A 373 18.58 0.52 -10.67
CA THR A 373 19.76 0.63 -9.79
C THR A 373 20.89 -0.29 -10.26
N LEU A 374 20.58 -1.51 -10.70
CA LEU A 374 21.57 -2.47 -11.21
C LEU A 374 22.23 -1.95 -12.49
N ARG A 375 21.50 -1.25 -13.36
CA ARG A 375 22.07 -0.63 -14.57
C ARG A 375 22.97 0.56 -14.25
N GLU A 376 22.71 1.28 -13.15
CA GLU A 376 23.58 2.36 -12.69
C GLU A 376 24.89 1.80 -12.11
N ILE A 377 24.82 0.70 -11.35
CA ILE A 377 25.99 0.07 -10.71
C ILE A 377 26.83 -0.74 -11.72
N SER A 378 26.17 -1.44 -12.63
CA SER A 378 26.80 -2.27 -13.67
C SER A 378 26.14 -1.96 -15.02
N PRO A 379 26.63 -0.92 -15.72
CA PRO A 379 26.14 -0.59 -17.05
C PRO A 379 26.34 -1.78 -18.00
N PRO A 380 25.35 -2.14 -18.83
CA PRO A 380 25.51 -3.23 -19.78
C PRO A 380 26.67 -2.92 -20.74
N ALA A 381 27.53 -3.91 -20.96
CA ALA A 381 28.76 -3.76 -21.74
C ALA A 381 28.54 -3.37 -23.22
N ASP A 382 27.32 -3.50 -23.75
CA ASP A 382 27.02 -3.33 -25.17
C ASP A 382 25.87 -2.34 -25.45
N GLU A 383 26.11 -1.40 -26.38
CA GLU A 383 25.13 -0.45 -26.95
C GLU A 383 23.91 -1.12 -27.62
N GLU A 384 23.95 -2.44 -27.83
CA GLU A 384 22.94 -3.18 -28.59
C GLU A 384 21.59 -3.30 -27.86
N PHE A 385 21.58 -3.23 -26.52
CA PHE A 385 20.36 -3.33 -25.73
C PHE A 385 19.49 -2.05 -25.78
N SER A 386 20.12 -0.88 -25.94
CA SER A 386 19.41 0.40 -26.13
C SER A 386 18.67 0.44 -27.47
N LYS A 387 19.21 -0.19 -28.52
CA LYS A 387 18.56 -0.30 -29.85
C LYS A 387 17.29 -1.15 -29.81
N ARG A 388 17.25 -2.22 -29.00
CA ARG A 388 16.05 -3.07 -28.86
C ARG A 388 14.87 -2.36 -28.19
N LYS A 389 15.12 -1.40 -27.29
CA LYS A 389 14.04 -0.64 -26.63
C LYS A 389 13.30 0.31 -27.59
N ASN A 390 14.01 0.91 -28.53
CA ASN A 390 13.42 1.78 -29.56
C ASN A 390 12.59 0.98 -30.60
N SER A 391 12.91 -0.29 -30.79
CA SER A 391 12.10 -1.23 -31.61
C SER A 391 10.81 -1.68 -30.90
N LEU A 392 10.82 -1.82 -29.57
CA LEU A 392 9.64 -2.25 -28.79
C LEU A 392 8.68 -1.11 -28.45
N GLN A 393 9.12 0.16 -28.49
CA GLN A 393 8.25 1.33 -28.33
C GLN A 393 7.65 1.85 -29.65
N SER A 394 8.12 1.38 -30.81
CA SER A 394 7.61 1.79 -32.13
C SER A 394 6.51 0.88 -32.69
N THR A 395 6.20 -0.25 -32.02
CA THR A 395 5.05 -1.11 -32.38
C THR A 395 3.94 -1.03 -31.33
N SER A 396 3.45 0.17 -31.07
CA SER A 396 2.15 0.39 -30.43
C SER A 396 1.24 1.19 -31.35
N SER A 397 1.05 0.68 -32.58
CA SER A 397 -0.11 1.00 -33.41
C SER A 397 -1.10 -0.16 -33.29
N THR A 398 -2.25 0.15 -32.73
CA THR A 398 -3.42 -0.71 -32.51
C THR A 398 -3.74 -1.57 -33.75
N PRO A 399 -3.82 -2.91 -33.66
CA PRO A 399 -4.48 -3.68 -34.70
C PRO A 399 -5.99 -3.59 -34.47
N GLN A 400 -6.70 -2.94 -35.40
CA GLN A 400 -8.13 -3.13 -35.57
C GLN A 400 -8.40 -4.61 -35.88
N SER A 401 -9.06 -5.32 -34.98
CA SER A 401 -9.56 -6.68 -35.24
C SER A 401 -10.95 -6.60 -35.88
N SER A 402 -11.03 -6.81 -37.19
CA SER A 402 -12.24 -7.24 -37.87
C SER A 402 -12.41 -8.76 -37.73
N PRO A 403 -13.64 -9.30 -37.59
CA PRO A 403 -13.84 -10.72 -37.29
C PRO A 403 -13.83 -11.54 -38.58
N THR A 404 -12.79 -12.35 -38.79
CA THR A 404 -12.78 -13.36 -39.86
C THR A 404 -13.28 -14.71 -39.30
N LYS A 405 -14.41 -15.18 -39.83
CA LYS A 405 -15.00 -16.50 -39.58
C LYS A 405 -13.96 -17.59 -39.89
N ARG A 406 -13.62 -18.45 -38.91
CA ARG A 406 -12.97 -19.74 -39.18
C ARG A 406 -14.03 -20.78 -39.49
N GLN A 407 -14.04 -21.24 -40.74
CA GLN A 407 -14.77 -22.42 -41.18
C GLN A 407 -14.20 -23.66 -40.51
N ARG A 408 -15.10 -24.50 -40.00
CA ARG A 408 -14.86 -25.87 -39.55
C ARG A 408 -14.78 -26.73 -40.81
N THR A 409 -13.64 -27.34 -41.08
CA THR A 409 -13.53 -28.38 -42.10
C THR A 409 -13.64 -29.74 -41.42
N ASP A 410 -14.70 -30.45 -41.77
CA ASP A 410 -14.94 -31.85 -41.42
C ASP A 410 -13.83 -32.73 -42.02
N PHE A 411 -13.29 -33.65 -41.22
CA PHE A 411 -12.52 -34.78 -41.72
C PHE A 411 -13.31 -36.05 -41.44
N VAL A 412 -13.65 -36.70 -42.55
CA VAL A 412 -14.41 -37.94 -42.71
C VAL A 412 -13.61 -39.11 -42.17
N GLY A 413 -14.31 -40.06 -41.53
CA GLY A 413 -13.73 -41.29 -41.00
C GLY A 413 -13.37 -42.31 -42.08
N GLU A 414 -12.41 -43.15 -41.74
CA GLU A 414 -12.21 -44.46 -42.35
C GLU A 414 -12.24 -45.55 -41.28
N LYS A 415 -12.78 -46.67 -41.71
CA LYS A 415 -13.27 -47.83 -40.97
C LYS A 415 -12.17 -48.75 -40.46
N GLU A 416 -12.47 -49.32 -39.29
CA GLU A 416 -12.36 -50.74 -38.90
C GLU A 416 -11.26 -51.62 -39.53
N GLU A 417 -10.46 -52.24 -38.66
CA GLU A 417 -10.25 -53.71 -38.73
C GLU A 417 -9.90 -54.28 -37.35
N ASN A 418 -10.50 -55.44 -37.08
CA ASN A 418 -10.48 -56.22 -35.85
C ASN A 418 -9.12 -56.87 -35.57
N MET A 419 -8.79 -57.08 -34.29
CA MET A 419 -8.21 -58.36 -33.84
C MET A 419 -8.48 -58.60 -32.36
N ASP A 420 -9.19 -59.69 -32.11
CA ASP A 420 -9.42 -60.32 -30.81
C ASP A 420 -8.11 -60.76 -30.13
N GLY A 421 -8.14 -60.83 -28.80
CA GLY A 421 -7.08 -61.44 -28.00
C GLY A 421 -7.33 -61.37 -26.50
N ASN A 422 -8.19 -62.27 -26.01
CA ASN A 422 -8.28 -62.68 -24.60
C ASN A 422 -6.89 -62.88 -23.96
N ASN A 423 -6.72 -62.46 -22.71
CA ASN A 423 -6.54 -63.41 -21.60
C ASN A 423 -6.51 -62.74 -20.23
N ASP A 424 -7.23 -63.40 -19.33
CA ASP A 424 -7.34 -63.22 -17.89
C ASP A 424 -6.04 -63.51 -17.10
N ASN A 425 -6.13 -63.20 -15.80
CA ASN A 425 -5.39 -63.69 -14.62
C ASN A 425 -4.06 -62.97 -14.31
N ASP A 426 -3.78 -62.51 -13.08
CA ASP A 426 -4.35 -62.74 -11.74
C ASP A 426 -4.30 -61.47 -10.87
#